data_AF-A0A438C370-F1
#
_entry.id   AF-A0A438C370-F1
#
_cell.length_a   1.000
_cell.length_b   1.000
_cell.length_c   1.000
_cell.angle_alpha   90.00
_cell.angle_beta   90.00
_cell.angle_gamma   90.00
#
_symmetry.space_group_name_H-M   'P 1'
#
loop_
_entity.id
_entity.type
_entity.pdbx_description
1 polymer ?
#
loop_
_entity_poly.entity_id
_entity_poly.type
_entity_poly.pdbx_seq_one_letter_code
_entity_poly.pdbx_strand_id
1 'polypeptide(L)'
;MPRDSSWRVLRLILNRVFPPCFHLIHENYDQLNKAFAGTDHSWTALTLKLCTALQTANTLVQSTNTKVELLSEKVGELERVVKRGDSAVAAAKAIHISLNQKDH
;
A
#
# COMPACT_ATOMS: atom_id res chain seq x y z
N MET A 1 2.45 -17.13 8.76
CA MET A 1 2.10 -15.83 8.14
C MET A 1 2.13 -14.77 9.23
N PRO A 2 3.01 -13.74 9.17
CA PRO A 2 3.17 -12.77 10.26
C PRO A 2 1.92 -11.88 10.36
N ARG A 3 1.33 -11.80 11.57
CA ARG A 3 0.18 -10.93 11.89
C ARG A 3 0.67 -9.53 12.29
N ASP A 4 1.39 -8.87 11.39
CA ASP A 4 1.73 -7.46 11.59
C ASP A 4 0.56 -6.59 11.13
N SER A 5 0.27 -5.52 11.87
CA SER A 5 -0.66 -4.45 11.47
C SER A 5 -0.24 -3.83 10.13
N SER A 6 1.07 -3.82 9.84
CA SER A 6 1.64 -3.37 8.56
C SER A 6 1.12 -4.19 7.37
N TRP A 7 0.95 -5.51 7.52
CA TRP A 7 0.40 -6.39 6.47
C TRP A 7 -1.09 -6.15 6.18
N ARG A 8 -1.86 -5.67 7.17
CA ARG A 8 -3.28 -5.35 6.95
C ARG A 8 -3.44 -4.08 6.13
N VAL A 9 -2.60 -3.08 6.39
CA VAL A 9 -2.61 -1.80 5.64
C VAL A 9 -2.15 -2.03 4.20
N LEU A 10 -1.06 -2.78 4.00
CA LEU A 10 -0.59 -3.20 2.67
C LEU A 10 -1.67 -3.95 1.88
N ARG A 11 -2.38 -4.88 2.53
CA ARG A 11 -3.49 -5.62 1.91
C ARG A 11 -4.66 -4.71 1.53
N LEU A 12 -5.02 -3.72 2.36
CA LEU A 12 -6.11 -2.78 2.06
C LEU A 12 -5.77 -1.86 0.88
N ILE A 13 -4.52 -1.38 0.80
CA ILE A 13 -4.05 -0.53 -0.31
C ILE A 13 -4.05 -1.34 -1.62
N LEU A 14 -3.50 -2.56 -1.59
CA LEU A 14 -3.49 -3.45 -2.75
C LEU A 14 -4.92 -3.81 -3.21
N ASN A 15 -5.83 -4.16 -2.30
CA ASN A 15 -7.21 -4.49 -2.65
C ASN A 15 -8.03 -3.31 -3.19
N ARG A 16 -7.62 -2.05 -2.99
CA ARG A 16 -8.38 -0.89 -3.45
C ARG A 16 -7.92 -0.38 -4.82
N VAL A 17 -6.64 -0.58 -5.14
CA VAL A 17 -5.99 -0.02 -6.34
C VAL A 17 -5.94 -1.03 -7.48
N PHE A 18 -5.82 -2.33 -7.16
CA PHE A 18 -5.58 -3.38 -8.16
C PHE A 18 -6.84 -3.89 -8.91
N PRO A 19 -8.03 -4.04 -8.28
CA PRO A 19 -9.19 -4.62 -8.96
C PRO A 19 -9.73 -3.84 -10.18
N PRO A 20 -9.80 -2.49 -10.18
CA PRO A 20 -10.36 -1.75 -11.31
C PRO A 20 -9.52 -1.85 -12.59
N CYS A 21 -8.20 -1.81 -12.46
CA CYS A 21 -7.28 -1.93 -13.60
C CYS A 21 -7.28 -3.35 -14.19
N PHE A 22 -7.41 -4.36 -13.33
CA PHE A 22 -7.44 -5.76 -13.75
C PHE A 22 -8.63 -6.07 -14.68
N HIS A 23 -9.81 -5.54 -14.36
CA HIS A 23 -11.01 -5.73 -15.18
C HIS A 23 -10.88 -5.12 -16.59
N LEU A 24 -10.37 -3.89 -16.67
CA LEU A 24 -10.13 -3.19 -17.94
C LEU A 24 -9.09 -3.89 -18.83
N ILE A 25 -8.02 -4.43 -18.23
CA ILE A 25 -7.01 -5.19 -18.97
C ILE A 25 -7.61 -6.47 -19.53
N HIS A 26 -8.39 -7.19 -18.71
CA HIS A 26 -9.05 -8.43 -19.13
C HIS A 26 -10.06 -8.19 -20.25
N GLU A 27 -10.90 -7.16 -20.14
CA GLU A 27 -11.90 -6.84 -21.15
C GLU A 27 -11.27 -6.45 -22.50
N ASN A 28 -10.20 -5.63 -22.48
CA ASN A 28 -9.46 -5.28 -23.70
C ASN A 28 -8.76 -6.49 -24.33
N TYR A 29 -8.25 -7.41 -23.52
CA TYR A 29 -7.63 -8.65 -23.99
C TYR A 29 -8.65 -9.59 -24.66
N ASP A 30 -9.84 -9.75 -24.07
CA ASP A 30 -10.93 -10.52 -24.66
C ASP A 30 -11.42 -9.93 -25.99
N GLN A 31 -11.55 -8.60 -26.06
CA GLN A 31 -11.89 -7.91 -27.30
C GLN A 31 -10.80 -8.08 -28.36
N LEU A 32 -9.52 -8.04 -27.97
CA LEU A 32 -8.39 -8.27 -28.87
C LEU A 32 -8.40 -9.69 -29.44
N ASN A 33 -8.65 -10.71 -28.60
CA ASN A 33 -8.77 -12.09 -29.05
C ASN A 33 -9.92 -12.28 -30.05
N LYS A 34 -11.05 -11.59 -29.84
CA LYS A 34 -12.17 -11.59 -30.80
C LYS A 34 -11.79 -10.91 -32.12
N ALA A 35 -11.04 -9.81 -32.07
CA ALA A 35 -10.58 -9.13 -33.27
C ALA A 35 -9.57 -9.98 -34.08
N PHE A 36 -8.71 -10.75 -33.41
CA PHE A 36 -7.80 -11.69 -34.08
C PHE A 36 -8.51 -12.90 -34.70
N ALA A 37 -9.64 -13.34 -34.13
CA ALA A 37 -10.46 -14.40 -34.69
C ALA A 37 -11.36 -13.93 -35.85
N GLY A 38 -11.59 -12.63 -35.96
CA GLY A 38 -12.37 -11.99 -37.02
C GLY A 38 -11.51 -11.42 -38.15
N THR A 39 -12.15 -10.79 -39.12
CA THR A 39 -11.49 -10.10 -40.24
C THR A 39 -11.24 -8.60 -39.97
N ASP A 40 -11.62 -8.10 -38.78
CA ASP A 40 -11.55 -6.68 -38.45
C ASP A 40 -10.13 -6.23 -38.10
N HIS A 41 -9.69 -5.14 -38.73
CA HIS A 41 -8.39 -4.50 -38.45
C HIS A 41 -8.34 -3.71 -37.12
N SER A 42 -9.37 -3.86 -36.28
CA SER A 42 -9.48 -3.22 -34.95
C SER A 42 -8.44 -3.74 -33.94
N TRP A 43 -7.77 -4.86 -34.23
CA TRP A 43 -6.73 -5.44 -33.38
C TRP A 43 -5.58 -4.47 -33.08
N THR A 44 -5.22 -3.58 -34.01
CA THR A 44 -4.17 -2.57 -33.81
C THR A 44 -4.56 -1.56 -32.73
N ALA A 45 -5.77 -1.02 -32.81
CA ALA A 45 -6.31 -0.08 -31.82
C ALA A 45 -6.52 -0.75 -30.45
N LEU A 46 -6.96 -2.01 -30.43
CA LEU A 46 -7.13 -2.79 -29.20
C LEU A 46 -5.79 -3.14 -28.55
N THR A 47 -4.77 -3.47 -29.34
CA THR A 47 -3.40 -3.71 -28.85
C THR A 47 -2.84 -2.43 -28.22
N LEU A 48 -3.03 -1.27 -28.86
CA LEU A 48 -2.60 0.01 -28.30
C LEU A 48 -3.29 0.31 -26.96
N LYS A 49 -4.63 0.12 -26.88
CA LYS A 49 -5.40 0.27 -25.64
C LYS A 49 -4.90 -0.63 -24.52
N LEU A 50 -4.62 -1.90 -24.82
CA LEU A 50 -4.09 -2.86 -23.85
C LEU A 50 -2.71 -2.43 -23.36
N CYS A 51 -1.82 -2.02 -24.25
CA CYS A 51 -0.49 -1.51 -23.88
C CYS A 51 -0.58 -0.26 -22.99
N THR A 52 -1.45 0.69 -23.31
CA THR A 52 -1.68 1.87 -22.47
C THR A 52 -2.23 1.49 -21.10
N ALA A 53 -3.23 0.59 -21.03
CA ALA A 53 -3.78 0.12 -19.76
C ALA A 53 -2.72 -0.59 -18.89
N LEU A 54 -1.88 -1.42 -19.49
CA LEU A 54 -0.77 -2.08 -18.81
C LEU A 54 0.29 -1.08 -18.32
N GLN A 55 0.63 -0.08 -19.13
CA GLN A 55 1.57 0.97 -18.73
C GLN A 55 1.02 1.79 -17.56
N THR A 56 -0.25 2.18 -17.60
CA THR A 56 -0.91 2.88 -16.49
C THR A 56 -0.92 2.02 -15.22
N ALA A 57 -1.24 0.74 -15.31
CA ALA A 57 -1.20 -0.18 -14.18
C ALA A 57 0.23 -0.30 -13.60
N ASN A 58 1.25 -0.39 -14.44
CA ASN A 58 2.64 -0.44 -14.01
C ASN A 58 3.05 0.85 -13.28
N THR A 59 2.74 2.03 -13.84
CA THR A 59 2.99 3.33 -13.17
C THR A 59 2.26 3.43 -11.83
N LEU A 60 1.04 2.92 -11.75
CA LEU A 60 0.25 2.92 -10.52
C LEU A 60 0.85 2.03 -9.45
N VAL A 61 1.34 0.84 -9.82
CA VAL A 61 2.08 -0.06 -8.91
C VAL A 61 3.36 0.60 -8.42
N GLN A 62 4.15 1.21 -9.31
CA GLN A 62 5.40 1.90 -8.93
C GLN A 62 5.14 3.10 -8.00
N SER A 63 4.14 3.93 -8.31
CA SER A 63 3.74 5.05 -7.44
C SER A 63 3.22 4.57 -6.09
N THR A 64 2.51 3.46 -6.06
CA THR A 64 2.00 2.88 -4.81
C THR A 64 3.15 2.31 -3.98
N ASN A 65 4.10 1.60 -4.60
CA ASN A 65 5.24 1.01 -3.90
C ASN A 65 6.10 2.10 -3.24
N THR A 66 6.46 3.14 -3.99
CA THR A 66 7.22 4.29 -3.46
C THR A 66 6.49 5.01 -2.31
N LYS A 67 5.16 5.18 -2.41
CA LYS A 67 4.35 5.77 -1.33
C LYS A 67 4.24 4.88 -0.10
N VAL A 68 4.15 3.55 -0.29
CA VAL A 68 4.11 2.58 0.81
C VAL A 68 5.46 2.53 1.54
N GLU A 69 6.58 2.61 0.82
CA GLU A 69 7.92 2.72 1.40
C GLU A 69 8.06 3.97 2.27
N LEU A 70 7.68 5.14 1.73
CA LEU A 70 7.68 6.40 2.49
C LEU A 70 6.78 6.33 3.73
N LEU A 71 5.60 5.73 3.59
CA LEU A 71 4.68 5.55 4.72
C LEU A 71 5.29 4.63 5.79
N SER A 72 5.95 3.54 5.37
CA SER A 72 6.63 2.63 6.29
C SER A 72 7.75 3.34 7.06
N GLU A 73 8.52 4.19 6.39
CA GLU A 73 9.55 5.02 7.03
C GLU A 73 8.92 5.93 8.09
N LYS A 74 7.84 6.65 7.75
CA LYS A 74 7.13 7.54 8.67
C LYS A 74 6.53 6.81 9.86
N VAL A 75 5.99 5.60 9.66
CA VAL A 75 5.51 4.74 10.75
C VAL A 75 6.66 4.33 11.68
N GLY A 76 7.83 4.01 11.13
CA GLY A 76 9.04 3.73 11.91
C GLY A 76 9.53 4.93 12.73
N GLU A 77 9.48 6.14 12.16
CA GLU A 77 9.77 7.36 12.92
C GLU A 77 8.80 7.57 14.08
N LEU A 78 7.51 7.37 13.85
CA LEU A 78 6.48 7.51 14.87
C LEU A 78 6.66 6.48 16.00
N GLU A 79 7.01 5.24 15.68
CA GLU A 79 7.26 4.19 16.67
C GLU A 79 8.41 4.58 17.62
N ARG A 80 9.48 5.19 17.10
CA ARG A 80 10.59 5.71 17.94
C ARG A 80 10.14 6.82 18.87
N VAL A 81 9.29 7.73 18.38
CA VAL A 81 8.74 8.84 19.19
C VAL A 81 7.87 8.29 20.31
N VAL A 82 7.01 7.30 20.01
CA VAL A 82 6.15 6.63 21.00
C VAL A 82 6.99 5.97 22.09
N LYS A 83 8.01 5.16 21.72
CA LYS A 83 8.91 4.51 22.69
C LYS A 83 9.60 5.50 23.63
N ARG A 84 10.01 6.66 23.10
CA ARG A 84 10.58 7.74 23.91
C ARG A 84 9.54 8.33 24.87
N GLY A 85 8.31 8.54 24.39
CA GLY A 85 7.19 8.99 25.23
C GLY A 85 6.92 8.01 26.38
N ASP A 86 6.83 6.73 26.09
CA ASP A 86 6.60 5.68 27.09
C ASP A 86 7.70 5.63 28.15
N SER A 87 8.96 5.79 27.72
CA SER A 87 10.12 5.85 28.63
C SER A 87 10.06 7.08 29.55
N ALA A 88 9.67 8.25 29.02
CA ALA A 88 9.50 9.46 29.83
C ALA A 88 8.34 9.31 30.85
N VAL A 89 7.24 8.69 30.44
CA VAL A 89 6.11 8.38 31.33
C VAL A 89 6.54 7.41 32.43
N ALA A 90 7.30 6.37 32.10
CA ALA A 90 7.81 5.42 33.09
C ALA A 90 8.75 6.10 34.10
N ALA A 91 9.65 6.97 33.64
CA ALA A 91 10.53 7.75 34.50
C ALA A 91 9.75 8.69 35.43
N ALA A 92 8.76 9.41 34.91
CA ALA A 92 7.91 10.29 35.70
C ALA A 92 7.13 9.52 36.80
N LYS A 93 6.61 8.33 36.47
CA LYS A 93 5.96 7.44 37.44
C LYS A 93 6.92 6.99 38.54
N ALA A 94 8.15 6.61 38.19
CA ALA A 94 9.16 6.18 39.16
C ALA A 94 9.53 7.30 40.16
N ILE A 95 9.67 8.54 39.68
CA ILE A 95 9.92 9.71 40.53
C ILE A 95 8.74 9.97 41.47
N HIS A 96 7.51 9.93 40.94
CA HIS A 96 6.30 10.15 41.74
C HIS A 96 6.16 9.12 42.88
N ILE A 97 6.44 7.84 42.61
CA ILE A 97 6.44 6.78 43.63
C ILE A 97 7.52 7.04 44.69
N SER A 98 8.73 7.41 44.26
CA SER A 98 9.87 7.66 45.18
C SER A 98 9.63 8.86 46.11
N LEU A 99 8.92 9.89 45.63
CA LEU A 99 8.56 11.06 46.44
C LEU A 99 7.51 10.71 47.49
N ASN A 100 6.45 10.00 47.12
CA ASN A 100 5.41 9.56 48.06
C ASN A 100 5.91 8.56 49.12
N GLN A 101 7.05 7.90 48.92
CA GLN A 101 7.68 7.02 49.92
C GLN A 101 8.54 7.77 50.94
N LYS A 102 8.90 9.03 50.70
CA LYS A 102 9.72 9.85 51.63
C LYS A 102 8.90 10.67 52.63
N ASP A 103 7.59 10.77 52.41
CA ASP A 103 6.65 11.52 53.27
C ASP A 103 5.94 10.64 54.32
N HIS A 104 6.40 9.40 54.52
CA HIS A 104 5.95 8.47 55.57
C HIS A 104 7.09 8.06 56.51
#